data_AF-A0A7X8BYF6-F1
#
_entry.id   AF-A0A7X8BYF6-F1
#
_cell.length_a   1.000
_cell.length_b   1.000
_cell.length_c   1.000
_cell.angle_alpha   90.00
_cell.angle_beta   90.00
_cell.angle_gamma   90.00
#
_symmetry.space_group_name_H-M   'P 1'
#
loop_
_entity.id
_entity.type
_entity.pdbx_description
1 polymer ?
#
loop_
_entity_poly.entity_id
_entity_poly.type
_entity_poly.pdbx_seq_one_letter_code
_entity_poly.pdbx_strand_id
1 'polypeptide(L)'
;MQENYAYWLRQVKRNAFSLSYISDDLKTFELCEAAVNKYGTSLEYVPEELKSAALCELAVRQDGEALEFVPEALRSSALCELAVKDCGRALEYVPFELRSAALCELAVRQDGEALKYVPEALRSSTLCELAVKDYGRALEHVPFELRSVALCELAINKYGSALEFVPNKLRTFELCELAVNENSYALQYVPEELITAELCEAAVKRNSKVLKYVPEKFITVKLCEQVIENIDEEDDISSALEIIPKKIITAELCEKAVEKCGYALKYVPEKLKTAELCERAVLSRGLALGYVPKKFRTAALCKKAVKEDGYALCAVPKKYKTLELCKLAVQLDYCALQFVPAELIAEVKKMLREEND
;
A
#
# COMPACT_ATOMS: atom_id res chain seq x y z
N MET A 1 38.76 21.16 26.23
CA MET A 1 37.40 20.93 26.75
C MET A 1 36.43 22.03 26.35
N GLN A 2 36.67 23.33 26.63
CA GLN A 2 35.72 24.42 26.27
C GLN A 2 35.43 24.55 24.76
N GLU A 3 36.42 24.35 23.90
CA GLU A 3 36.25 24.45 22.44
C GLU A 3 35.35 23.35 21.86
N ASN A 4 35.51 22.11 22.37
CA ASN A 4 34.63 20.99 22.03
C ASN A 4 33.21 21.18 22.57
N TYR A 5 33.05 21.72 23.78
CA TYR A 5 31.73 22.00 24.37
C TYR A 5 30.93 23.02 23.55
N ALA A 6 31.53 24.17 23.22
CA ALA A 6 30.85 25.21 22.44
C ALA A 6 30.48 24.73 21.03
N TYR A 7 31.33 23.89 20.43
CA TYR A 7 31.03 23.22 19.17
C TYR A 7 29.82 22.29 19.31
N TRP A 8 29.83 21.37 20.27
CA TRP A 8 28.76 20.40 20.45
C TRP A 8 27.43 21.06 20.83
N LEU A 9 27.45 22.08 21.68
CA LEU A 9 26.25 22.84 22.03
C LEU A 9 25.61 23.49 20.80
N ARG A 10 26.44 24.03 19.89
CA ARG A 10 25.94 24.60 18.63
C ARG A 10 25.35 23.53 17.72
N GLN A 11 25.96 22.35 17.63
CA GLN A 11 25.45 21.25 16.83
C GLN A 11 24.13 20.70 17.38
N VAL A 12 24.06 20.43 18.68
CA VAL A 12 22.85 19.94 19.36
C VAL A 12 21.68 20.93 19.21
N LYS A 13 21.92 22.24 19.40
CA LYS A 13 20.87 23.25 19.18
C LYS A 13 20.34 23.25 17.74
N ARG A 14 21.20 22.97 16.76
CA ARG A 14 20.80 22.85 15.35
C ARG A 14 20.08 21.53 15.07
N ASN A 15 20.56 20.42 15.61
CA ASN A 15 20.00 19.09 15.43
C ASN A 15 20.21 18.28 16.73
N ALA A 16 19.12 17.95 17.44
CA ALA A 16 19.20 17.24 18.71
C ALA A 16 19.80 15.83 18.57
N PHE A 17 19.60 15.17 17.41
CA PHE A 17 20.22 13.89 17.09
C PHE A 17 21.76 13.94 17.11
N SER A 18 22.37 15.13 17.06
CA SER A 18 23.81 15.29 17.24
C SER A 18 24.30 14.71 18.57
N LEU A 19 23.43 14.65 19.60
CA LEU A 19 23.74 14.07 20.90
C LEU A 19 24.17 12.60 20.82
N SER A 20 23.63 11.83 19.85
CA SER A 20 23.98 10.42 19.63
C SER A 20 25.45 10.21 19.20
N TYR A 21 26.10 11.23 18.64
CA TYR A 21 27.49 11.17 18.17
C TYR A 21 28.51 11.66 19.21
N ILE A 22 28.03 12.17 20.35
CA ILE A 22 28.89 12.65 21.44
C ILE A 22 29.22 11.45 22.32
N SER A 23 30.50 11.27 22.67
CA SER A 23 30.91 10.25 23.65
C SER A 23 30.35 10.59 25.04
N ASP A 24 29.97 9.60 25.83
CA ASP A 24 29.29 9.82 27.11
C ASP A 24 30.08 10.72 28.07
N ASP A 25 31.41 10.59 28.12
CA ASP A 25 32.30 11.45 28.93
C ASP A 25 32.24 12.95 28.57
N LEU A 26 31.72 13.29 27.40
CA LEU A 26 31.58 14.67 26.91
C LEU A 26 30.15 15.20 27.00
N LYS A 27 29.18 14.37 27.37
CA LYS A 27 27.79 14.80 27.55
C LYS A 27 27.65 15.49 28.89
N THR A 28 27.30 16.77 28.85
CA THR A 28 26.94 17.53 30.05
C THR A 28 25.43 17.60 30.19
N PHE A 29 24.95 17.95 31.39
CA PHE A 29 23.52 18.15 31.63
C PHE A 29 22.93 19.18 30.66
N GLU A 30 23.62 20.29 30.41
CA GLU A 30 23.16 21.36 29.52
C GLU A 30 23.06 20.92 28.06
N LEU A 31 23.97 20.05 27.60
CA LEU A 31 23.89 19.47 26.25
C LEU A 31 22.69 18.53 26.13
N CYS A 32 22.49 17.68 27.14
CA CYS A 32 21.38 16.75 27.19
C CYS A 32 20.04 17.50 27.26
N GLU A 33 19.93 18.49 28.15
CA GLU A 33 18.76 19.37 28.28
C GLU A 33 18.45 20.10 26.98
N ALA A 34 19.46 20.68 26.32
CA ALA A 34 19.26 21.36 25.04
C ALA A 34 18.74 20.44 23.94
N ALA A 35 19.17 19.17 23.92
CA ALA A 35 18.68 18.17 22.97
C ALA A 35 17.24 17.78 23.28
N VAL A 36 16.98 17.38 24.53
CA VAL A 36 15.67 16.94 25.04
C VAL A 36 14.61 18.03 24.90
N ASN A 37 14.96 19.29 25.20
CA ASN A 37 14.06 20.42 25.02
C ASN A 37 13.62 20.63 23.56
N LYS A 38 14.43 20.19 22.59
CA LYS A 38 14.08 20.29 21.17
C LYS A 38 13.26 19.09 20.69
N TYR A 39 13.63 17.89 21.11
CA TYR A 39 12.91 16.65 20.83
C TYR A 39 12.98 15.74 22.06
N GLY A 40 11.83 15.49 22.70
CA GLY A 40 11.76 14.75 23.97
C GLY A 40 12.42 13.36 23.88
N THR A 41 12.23 12.66 22.77
CA THR A 41 12.83 11.35 22.49
C THR A 41 14.36 11.35 22.41
N SER A 42 15.01 12.52 22.32
CA SER A 42 16.47 12.63 22.47
C SER A 42 16.98 12.15 23.83
N LEU A 43 16.08 11.94 24.81
CA LEU A 43 16.38 11.28 26.08
C LEU A 43 17.01 9.88 25.89
N GLU A 44 16.74 9.21 24.76
CA GLU A 44 17.39 7.96 24.36
C GLU A 44 18.92 8.06 24.42
N TYR A 45 19.49 9.19 24.00
CA TYR A 45 20.94 9.39 23.90
C TYR A 45 21.58 9.98 25.16
N VAL A 46 20.80 10.19 26.22
CA VAL A 46 21.30 10.72 27.49
C VAL A 46 21.84 9.56 28.34
N PRO A 47 23.07 9.64 28.89
CA PRO A 47 23.60 8.64 29.80
C PRO A 47 22.69 8.47 31.03
N GLU A 48 22.56 7.24 31.53
CA GLU A 48 21.64 6.91 32.64
C GLU A 48 21.92 7.77 33.89
N GLU A 49 23.18 8.08 34.16
CA GLU A 49 23.61 8.91 35.30
C GLU A 49 23.12 10.37 35.20
N LEU A 50 22.80 10.83 33.98
CA LEU A 50 22.33 12.19 33.71
C LEU A 50 20.80 12.27 33.56
N LYS A 51 20.09 11.14 33.52
CA LYS A 51 18.61 11.10 33.45
C LYS A 51 18.00 11.43 34.81
N SER A 52 18.04 12.71 35.18
CA SER A 52 17.36 13.20 36.37
C SER A 52 15.84 13.21 36.20
N ALA A 53 15.10 13.24 37.30
CA ALA A 53 13.63 13.36 37.26
C ALA A 53 13.16 14.60 36.48
N ALA A 54 13.86 15.74 36.64
CA ALA A 54 13.54 16.98 35.93
C ALA A 54 13.78 16.87 34.41
N LEU A 55 14.86 16.20 33.99
CA LEU A 55 15.14 16.00 32.57
C LEU A 55 14.16 15.00 31.94
N CYS A 56 13.78 13.95 32.67
CA CYS A 56 12.75 13.01 32.25
C CYS A 56 11.38 13.68 32.12
N GLU A 57 11.01 14.54 33.08
CA GLU A 57 9.77 15.32 32.99
C GLU A 57 9.80 16.28 31.80
N LEU A 58 10.92 16.98 31.57
CA LEU A 58 11.08 17.83 30.39
C LEU A 58 10.90 17.04 29.09
N ALA A 59 11.51 15.86 29.00
CA ALA A 59 11.37 14.99 27.83
C ALA A 59 9.91 14.63 27.55
N VAL A 60 9.21 14.14 28.58
CA VAL A 60 7.79 13.73 28.49
C VAL A 60 6.86 14.90 28.19
N ARG A 61 7.17 16.12 28.67
CA ARG A 61 6.41 17.33 28.31
C ARG A 61 6.52 17.69 26.84
N GLN A 62 7.65 17.39 26.21
CA GLN A 62 7.89 17.69 24.80
C GLN A 62 7.34 16.61 23.87
N ASP A 63 7.32 15.36 24.34
CA ASP A 63 6.81 14.21 23.60
C ASP A 63 6.45 13.09 24.59
N GLY A 64 5.16 12.73 24.68
CA GLY A 64 4.69 11.67 25.56
C GLY A 64 5.34 10.31 25.29
N GLU A 65 5.77 10.02 24.06
CA GLU A 65 6.48 8.77 23.72
C GLU A 65 7.88 8.72 24.35
N ALA A 66 8.45 9.85 24.77
CA ALA A 66 9.73 9.88 25.48
C ALA A 66 9.72 9.11 26.81
N LEU A 67 8.55 8.75 27.35
CA LEU A 67 8.41 7.87 28.52
C LEU A 67 9.14 6.52 28.31
N GLU A 68 9.26 6.05 27.07
CA GLU A 68 10.05 4.87 26.70
C GLU A 68 11.48 4.92 27.25
N PHE A 69 12.12 6.08 27.15
CA PHE A 69 13.52 6.28 27.50
C PHE A 69 13.73 6.72 28.95
N VAL A 70 12.65 6.95 29.70
CA VAL A 70 12.70 7.25 31.13
C VAL A 70 13.03 5.96 31.90
N PRO A 71 14.02 5.98 32.81
CA PRO A 71 14.33 4.83 33.66
C PRO A 71 13.11 4.41 34.47
N GLU A 72 12.86 3.11 34.59
CA GLU A 72 11.65 2.59 35.26
C GLU A 72 11.47 3.14 36.68
N ALA A 73 12.57 3.27 37.44
CA ALA A 73 12.57 3.83 38.79
C ALA A 73 12.09 5.30 38.87
N LEU A 74 12.09 6.04 37.75
CA LEU A 74 11.64 7.43 37.65
C LEU A 74 10.24 7.57 37.06
N ARG A 75 9.61 6.47 36.60
CA ARG A 75 8.25 6.47 36.05
C ARG A 75 7.21 6.56 37.16
N SER A 76 7.08 7.74 37.74
CA SER A 76 6.02 8.04 38.72
C SER A 76 4.63 8.08 38.05
N SER A 77 3.57 7.92 38.84
CA SER A 77 2.19 8.02 38.35
C SER A 77 1.91 9.35 37.66
N ALA A 78 2.43 10.46 38.21
CA ALA A 78 2.24 11.80 37.63
C ALA A 78 2.95 11.95 36.27
N LEU A 79 4.15 11.38 36.13
CA LEU A 79 4.89 11.39 34.87
C LEU A 79 4.20 10.52 33.81
N CYS A 80 3.69 9.35 34.22
CA CYS A 80 2.92 8.47 33.35
C CYS A 80 1.62 9.14 32.87
N GLU A 81 0.89 9.81 33.76
CA GLU A 81 -0.31 10.56 33.41
C GLU A 81 -0.01 11.70 32.44
N LEU A 82 1.09 12.43 32.66
CA LEU A 82 1.54 13.48 31.77
C LEU A 82 1.84 12.95 30.37
N ALA A 83 2.54 11.81 30.27
CA ALA A 83 2.86 11.17 29.00
C ALA A 83 1.59 10.73 28.25
N VAL A 84 0.67 10.06 28.94
CA VAL A 84 -0.59 9.56 28.36
C VAL A 84 -1.52 10.68 27.92
N LYS A 85 -1.51 11.81 28.64
CA LYS A 85 -2.30 13.00 28.28
C LYS A 85 -1.83 13.64 26.97
N ASP A 86 -0.54 13.52 26.65
CA ASP A 86 0.03 14.00 25.40
C ASP A 86 -0.16 12.97 24.27
N CYS A 87 0.18 11.71 24.52
CA CYS A 87 0.06 10.61 23.56
C CYS A 87 -0.56 9.37 24.22
N GLY A 88 -1.75 8.95 23.77
CA GLY A 88 -2.44 7.78 24.33
C GLY A 88 -1.64 6.49 24.24
N ARG A 89 -0.82 6.32 23.19
CA ARG A 89 0.07 5.15 23.03
C ARG A 89 1.18 5.08 24.07
N ALA A 90 1.52 6.18 24.74
CA ALA A 90 2.50 6.17 25.82
C ALA A 90 2.14 5.21 26.97
N LEU A 91 0.87 4.76 27.06
CA LEU A 91 0.43 3.69 27.97
C LEU A 91 1.26 2.40 27.82
N GLU A 92 1.84 2.14 26.64
CA GLU A 92 2.77 1.03 26.40
C GLU A 92 3.93 1.01 27.42
N TYR A 93 4.49 2.19 27.70
CA TYR A 93 5.68 2.36 28.53
C TYR A 93 5.35 2.59 30.01
N VAL A 94 4.07 2.71 30.36
CA VAL A 94 3.65 2.80 31.75
C VAL A 94 3.83 1.45 32.44
N PRO A 95 4.53 1.37 33.59
CA PRO A 95 4.64 0.14 34.37
C PRO A 95 3.27 -0.47 34.66
N PHE A 96 3.15 -1.80 34.59
CA PHE A 96 1.86 -2.49 34.67
C PHE A 96 1.06 -2.11 35.92
N GLU A 97 1.74 -2.03 37.07
CA GLU A 97 1.13 -1.69 38.37
C GLU A 97 0.58 -0.25 38.44
N LEU A 98 1.01 0.63 37.54
CA LEU A 98 0.55 2.02 37.46
C LEU A 98 -0.60 2.21 36.46
N ARG A 99 -0.99 1.18 35.71
CA ARG A 99 -2.10 1.22 34.75
C ARG A 99 -3.45 1.15 35.46
N SER A 100 -3.82 2.26 36.11
CA SER A 100 -5.14 2.42 36.71
C SER A 100 -6.25 2.51 35.65
N ALA A 101 -7.50 2.20 36.04
CA ALA A 101 -8.65 2.34 35.15
C ALA A 101 -8.78 3.76 34.55
N ALA A 102 -8.54 4.79 35.37
CA ALA A 102 -8.61 6.18 34.93
C ALA A 102 -7.52 6.52 33.90
N LEU A 103 -6.30 6.03 34.10
CA LEU A 103 -5.20 6.24 33.16
C LEU A 103 -5.43 5.48 31.84
N CYS A 104 -5.94 4.25 31.91
CA CYS A 104 -6.33 3.49 30.73
C CYS A 104 -7.48 4.16 29.95
N GLU A 105 -8.48 4.70 30.64
CA GLU A 105 -9.55 5.47 30.01
C GLU A 105 -9.02 6.74 29.33
N LEU A 106 -8.13 7.48 30.00
CA LEU A 106 -7.47 8.65 29.42
C LEU A 106 -6.72 8.29 28.13
N ALA A 107 -5.95 7.21 28.15
CA ALA A 107 -5.20 6.73 27.00
C ALA A 107 -6.12 6.40 25.81
N VAL A 108 -7.18 5.62 26.05
CA VAL A 108 -8.14 5.20 25.02
C VAL A 108 -8.95 6.37 24.46
N ARG A 109 -9.25 7.38 25.28
CA ARG A 109 -9.91 8.61 24.81
C ARG A 109 -9.01 9.44 23.90
N GLN A 110 -7.70 9.33 24.06
CA GLN A 110 -6.72 10.06 23.28
C GLN A 110 -6.36 9.34 21.97
N ASP A 111 -6.29 8.02 22.00
CA ASP A 111 -6.05 7.15 20.84
C ASP A 111 -6.70 5.78 21.09
N GLY A 112 -7.73 5.42 20.30
CA GLY A 112 -8.43 4.14 20.43
C GLY A 112 -7.53 2.92 20.27
N GLU A 113 -6.38 3.03 19.59
CA GLU A 113 -5.40 1.96 19.48
C GLU A 113 -4.76 1.60 20.83
N ALA A 114 -4.74 2.54 21.79
CA ALA A 114 -4.17 2.33 23.12
C ALA A 114 -4.84 1.21 23.92
N LEU A 115 -6.04 0.75 23.51
CA LEU A 115 -6.72 -0.40 24.11
C LEU A 115 -5.82 -1.65 24.16
N LYS A 116 -4.91 -1.81 23.19
CA LYS A 116 -3.98 -2.96 23.14
C LYS A 116 -3.04 -3.03 24.35
N TYR A 117 -2.74 -1.89 24.98
CA TYR A 117 -1.91 -1.79 26.18
C TYR A 117 -2.71 -1.80 27.49
N VAL A 118 -4.04 -1.72 27.43
CA VAL A 118 -4.89 -1.80 28.62
C VAL A 118 -4.89 -3.24 29.15
N PRO A 119 -4.63 -3.47 30.46
CA PRO A 119 -4.76 -4.78 31.08
C PRO A 119 -6.14 -5.38 30.82
N GLU A 120 -6.21 -6.68 30.48
CA GLU A 120 -7.48 -7.32 30.11
C GLU A 120 -8.57 -7.18 31.18
N ALA A 121 -8.18 -7.28 32.46
CA ALA A 121 -9.08 -7.10 33.60
C ALA A 121 -9.73 -5.70 33.68
N LEU A 122 -9.17 -4.69 33.01
CA LEU A 122 -9.69 -3.32 32.96
C LEU A 122 -10.46 -3.00 31.66
N ARG A 123 -10.52 -3.94 30.71
CA ARG A 123 -11.27 -3.76 29.47
C ARG A 123 -12.77 -3.95 29.72
N SER A 124 -13.42 -2.88 30.17
CA SER A 124 -14.89 -2.85 30.29
C SER A 124 -15.55 -2.73 28.91
N SER A 125 -16.86 -3.04 28.84
CA SER A 125 -17.64 -2.82 27.62
C SER A 125 -17.61 -1.37 27.16
N THR A 126 -17.72 -0.42 28.09
CA THR A 126 -17.69 1.03 27.81
C THR A 126 -16.33 1.48 27.27
N LEU A 127 -15.24 0.97 27.82
CA LEU A 127 -13.89 1.30 27.35
C LEU A 127 -13.63 0.72 25.96
N CYS A 128 -14.06 -0.52 25.73
CA CYS A 128 -13.97 -1.17 24.42
C CYS A 128 -14.79 -0.42 23.35
N GLU A 129 -16.00 0.03 23.71
CA GLU A 129 -16.83 0.83 22.80
C GLU A 129 -16.18 2.18 22.47
N LEU A 130 -15.61 2.87 23.47
CA LEU A 130 -14.86 4.10 23.25
C LEU A 130 -13.70 3.89 22.27
N ALA A 131 -12.91 2.83 22.47
CA ALA A 131 -11.78 2.50 21.59
C ALA A 131 -12.22 2.21 20.15
N VAL A 132 -13.25 1.37 19.97
CA VAL A 132 -13.76 0.98 18.64
C VAL A 132 -14.40 2.17 17.91
N LYS A 133 -15.07 3.06 18.65
CA LYS A 133 -15.68 4.27 18.08
C LYS A 133 -14.64 5.22 17.49
N ASP A 134 -13.46 5.30 18.11
CA ASP A 134 -12.33 6.08 17.62
C ASP A 134 -11.57 5.34 16.51
N TYR A 135 -11.19 4.08 16.76
CA TYR A 135 -10.37 3.25 15.88
C TYR A 135 -11.01 1.86 15.67
N GLY A 136 -11.63 1.63 14.51
CA GLY A 136 -12.41 0.39 14.25
C GLY A 136 -11.62 -0.91 14.40
N ARG A 137 -10.32 -0.91 14.09
CA ARG A 137 -9.43 -2.08 14.26
C ARG A 137 -9.13 -2.41 15.73
N ALA A 138 -9.46 -1.52 16.68
CA ALA A 138 -9.38 -1.81 18.11
C ALA A 138 -10.22 -3.03 18.53
N LEU A 139 -11.20 -3.46 17.72
CA LEU A 139 -11.97 -4.69 17.92
C LEU A 139 -11.06 -5.93 18.11
N GLU A 140 -9.87 -5.94 17.49
CA GLU A 140 -8.84 -6.97 17.66
C GLU A 140 -8.52 -7.22 19.14
N HIS A 141 -8.47 -6.15 19.94
CA HIS A 141 -8.07 -6.17 21.35
C HIS A 141 -9.26 -6.22 22.32
N VAL A 142 -10.49 -6.20 21.82
CA VAL A 142 -11.68 -6.38 22.66
C VAL A 142 -11.79 -7.85 23.09
N PRO A 143 -11.95 -8.16 24.39
CA PRO A 143 -12.17 -9.53 24.86
C PRO A 143 -13.35 -10.19 24.12
N PHE A 144 -13.20 -11.47 23.76
CA PHE A 144 -14.17 -12.17 22.91
C PHE A 144 -15.60 -12.13 23.46
N GLU A 145 -15.75 -12.23 24.78
CA GLU A 145 -17.06 -12.21 25.46
C GLU A 145 -17.74 -10.83 25.44
N LEU A 146 -16.98 -9.75 25.19
CA LEU A 146 -17.51 -8.39 25.07
C LEU A 146 -17.85 -8.00 23.63
N ARG A 147 -17.52 -8.84 22.65
CA ARG A 147 -17.87 -8.58 21.25
C ARG A 147 -19.36 -8.85 21.04
N SER A 148 -20.14 -7.78 20.97
CA SER A 148 -21.56 -7.81 20.59
C SER A 148 -21.72 -7.52 19.10
N VAL A 149 -22.89 -7.84 18.53
CA VAL A 149 -23.21 -7.49 17.13
C VAL A 149 -23.10 -5.98 16.90
N ALA A 150 -23.65 -5.17 17.80
CA ALA A 150 -23.60 -3.71 17.71
C ALA A 150 -22.16 -3.16 17.74
N LEU A 151 -21.29 -3.74 18.57
CA LEU A 151 -19.88 -3.34 18.63
C LEU A 151 -19.12 -3.75 17.35
N CYS A 152 -19.41 -4.95 16.82
CA CYS A 152 -18.83 -5.42 15.56
C CYS A 152 -19.27 -4.54 14.38
N GLU A 153 -20.54 -4.17 14.33
CA GLU A 153 -21.09 -3.26 13.32
C GLU A 153 -20.44 -1.88 13.40
N LEU A 154 -20.28 -1.33 14.60
CA LEU A 154 -19.57 -0.07 14.82
C LEU A 154 -18.12 -0.15 14.31
N ALA A 155 -17.41 -1.25 14.60
CA ALA A 155 -16.05 -1.47 14.14
C ALA A 155 -15.95 -1.53 12.61
N ILE A 156 -16.88 -2.26 11.98
CA ILE A 156 -16.93 -2.43 10.52
C ILE A 156 -17.21 -1.09 9.81
N ASN A 157 -18.15 -0.30 10.32
CA ASN A 157 -18.45 1.04 9.80
C ASN A 157 -17.24 1.99 9.86
N LYS A 158 -16.28 1.75 10.76
CA LYS A 158 -15.04 2.51 10.87
C LYS A 158 -13.89 1.91 10.06
N TYR A 159 -13.87 0.59 9.93
CA TYR A 159 -12.83 -0.16 9.26
C TYR A 159 -13.44 -1.45 8.71
N GLY A 160 -13.79 -1.48 7.41
CA GLY A 160 -14.51 -2.61 6.81
C GLY A 160 -13.86 -3.98 7.02
N SER A 161 -12.53 -4.03 7.10
CA SER A 161 -11.78 -5.27 7.39
C SER A 161 -11.84 -5.71 8.86
N ALA A 162 -12.51 -4.96 9.75
CA ALA A 162 -12.76 -5.38 11.13
C ALA A 162 -13.54 -6.70 11.21
N LEU A 163 -14.21 -7.11 10.12
CA LEU A 163 -14.85 -8.43 10.00
C LEU A 163 -13.89 -9.58 10.36
N GLU A 164 -12.58 -9.44 10.08
CA GLU A 164 -11.55 -10.40 10.49
C GLU A 164 -11.62 -10.73 11.98
N PHE A 165 -11.85 -9.72 12.82
CA PHE A 165 -11.90 -9.83 14.27
C PHE A 165 -13.31 -10.13 14.79
N VAL A 166 -14.33 -10.22 13.93
CA VAL A 166 -15.67 -10.60 14.36
C VAL A 166 -15.72 -12.12 14.60
N PRO A 167 -16.19 -12.59 15.77
CA PRO A 167 -16.41 -14.00 16.02
C PRO A 167 -17.27 -14.66 14.93
N ASN A 168 -16.88 -15.85 14.45
CA ASN A 168 -17.65 -16.56 13.40
C ASN A 168 -19.14 -16.72 13.77
N LYS A 169 -19.44 -16.98 15.06
CA LYS A 169 -20.82 -17.10 15.57
C LYS A 169 -21.67 -15.81 15.44
N LEU A 170 -21.04 -14.66 15.24
CA LEU A 170 -21.69 -13.35 15.09
C LEU A 170 -21.68 -12.84 13.64
N ARG A 171 -21.01 -13.53 12.72
CA ARG A 171 -20.98 -13.15 11.30
C ARG A 171 -22.33 -13.53 10.68
N THR A 172 -23.24 -12.57 10.57
CA THR A 172 -24.47 -12.71 9.79
C THR A 172 -24.23 -12.27 8.35
N PHE A 173 -25.17 -12.58 7.44
CA PHE A 173 -25.08 -12.10 6.07
C PHE A 173 -25.05 -10.56 6.01
N GLU A 174 -25.89 -9.89 6.80
CA GLU A 174 -25.98 -8.43 6.84
C GLU A 174 -24.66 -7.79 7.30
N LEU A 175 -24.02 -8.38 8.31
CA LEU A 175 -22.74 -7.88 8.81
C LEU A 175 -21.60 -8.09 7.80
N CYS A 176 -21.62 -9.22 7.09
CA CYS A 176 -20.66 -9.51 6.01
C CYS A 176 -20.87 -8.58 4.82
N GLU A 177 -22.12 -8.35 4.43
CA GLU A 177 -22.49 -7.41 3.37
C GLU A 177 -22.05 -5.99 3.71
N LEU A 178 -22.32 -5.53 4.93
CA LEU A 178 -21.82 -4.23 5.42
C LEU A 178 -20.30 -4.14 5.31
N ALA A 179 -19.57 -5.17 5.76
CA ALA A 179 -18.12 -5.18 5.71
C ALA A 179 -17.56 -5.13 4.28
N VAL A 180 -18.13 -5.91 3.36
CA VAL A 180 -17.75 -5.91 1.94
C VAL A 180 -18.08 -4.57 1.29
N ASN A 181 -19.16 -3.92 1.71
CA ASN A 181 -19.51 -2.59 1.26
C ASN A 181 -18.53 -1.53 1.78
N GLU A 182 -18.12 -1.57 3.03
CA GLU A 182 -17.13 -0.62 3.55
C GLU A 182 -15.72 -0.88 2.99
N ASN A 183 -15.33 -2.14 2.85
CA ASN A 183 -14.10 -2.55 2.19
C ASN A 183 -14.30 -3.86 1.44
N SER A 184 -14.21 -3.82 0.12
CA SER A 184 -14.38 -5.01 -0.73
C SER A 184 -13.41 -6.14 -0.42
N TYR A 185 -12.22 -5.83 0.13
CA TYR A 185 -11.27 -6.83 0.62
C TYR A 185 -11.76 -7.62 1.84
N ALA A 186 -12.82 -7.18 2.52
CA ALA A 186 -13.43 -7.92 3.61
C ALA A 186 -14.06 -9.25 3.15
N LEU A 187 -14.29 -9.44 1.83
CA LEU A 187 -14.79 -10.69 1.27
C LEU A 187 -13.96 -11.91 1.70
N GLN A 188 -12.65 -11.74 1.88
CA GLN A 188 -11.75 -12.82 2.31
C GLN A 188 -12.05 -13.35 3.72
N TYR A 189 -12.77 -12.58 4.54
CA TYR A 189 -13.16 -12.95 5.90
C TYR A 189 -14.62 -13.41 5.99
N VAL A 190 -15.37 -13.42 4.89
CA VAL A 190 -16.76 -13.89 4.89
C VAL A 190 -16.77 -15.43 4.98
N PRO A 191 -17.53 -16.03 5.91
CA PRO A 191 -17.69 -17.49 5.96
C PRO A 191 -18.19 -18.04 4.63
N GLU A 192 -17.65 -19.16 4.15
CA GLU A 192 -17.97 -19.71 2.82
C GLU A 192 -19.49 -19.94 2.62
N GLU A 193 -20.17 -20.35 3.68
CA GLU A 193 -21.62 -20.60 3.74
C GLU A 193 -22.44 -19.33 3.43
N LEU A 194 -21.89 -18.14 3.69
CA LEU A 194 -22.54 -16.84 3.53
C LEU A 194 -22.12 -16.11 2.25
N ILE A 195 -21.18 -16.66 1.48
CA ILE A 195 -20.78 -16.06 0.22
C ILE A 195 -21.85 -16.36 -0.83
N THR A 196 -22.44 -15.31 -1.39
CA THR A 196 -23.41 -15.39 -2.49
C THR A 196 -22.84 -14.78 -3.78
N ALA A 197 -23.46 -15.10 -4.92
CA ALA A 197 -23.08 -14.52 -6.20
C ALA A 197 -23.25 -12.98 -6.19
N GLU A 198 -24.34 -12.50 -5.58
CA GLU A 198 -24.67 -11.08 -5.46
C GLU A 198 -23.62 -10.33 -4.64
N LEU A 199 -23.15 -10.93 -3.53
CA LEU A 199 -22.10 -10.35 -2.70
C LEU A 199 -20.76 -10.28 -3.45
N CYS A 200 -20.41 -11.34 -4.20
CA CYS A 200 -19.22 -11.34 -5.05
C CYS A 200 -19.29 -10.30 -6.17
N GLU A 201 -20.43 -10.18 -6.85
CA GLU A 201 -20.67 -9.16 -7.88
C GLU A 201 -20.54 -7.74 -7.31
N ALA A 202 -21.14 -7.48 -6.14
CA ALA A 202 -21.02 -6.20 -5.45
C ALA A 202 -19.57 -5.87 -5.06
N ALA A 203 -18.82 -6.84 -4.52
CA ALA A 203 -17.43 -6.66 -4.13
C ALA A 203 -16.54 -6.34 -5.35
N VAL A 204 -16.67 -7.13 -6.42
CA VAL A 204 -15.90 -6.98 -7.65
C VAL A 204 -16.21 -5.67 -8.37
N LYS A 205 -17.47 -5.23 -8.32
CA LYS A 205 -17.88 -3.93 -8.89
C LYS A 205 -17.16 -2.76 -8.23
N ARG A 206 -16.86 -2.85 -6.93
CA ARG A 206 -16.13 -1.80 -6.20
C ARG A 206 -14.62 -1.93 -6.36
N ASN A 207 -14.11 -3.15 -6.43
CA ASN A 207 -12.69 -3.40 -6.65
C ASN A 207 -12.46 -4.75 -7.37
N SER A 208 -12.01 -4.67 -8.62
CA SER A 208 -11.69 -5.81 -9.47
C SER A 208 -10.63 -6.74 -8.87
N LYS A 209 -9.70 -6.21 -8.05
CA LYS A 209 -8.61 -6.97 -7.40
C LYS A 209 -9.11 -7.96 -6.35
N VAL A 210 -10.38 -7.87 -5.94
CA VAL A 210 -11.02 -8.79 -5.00
C VAL A 210 -11.39 -10.13 -5.65
N LEU A 211 -11.36 -10.24 -6.99
CA LEU A 211 -11.65 -11.49 -7.70
C LEU A 211 -10.85 -12.69 -7.16
N LYS A 212 -9.62 -12.49 -6.68
CA LYS A 212 -8.77 -13.53 -6.08
C LYS A 212 -9.35 -14.17 -4.81
N TYR A 213 -10.30 -13.52 -4.15
CA TYR A 213 -11.00 -14.02 -2.96
C TYR A 213 -12.39 -14.59 -3.27
N VAL A 214 -12.85 -14.47 -4.52
CA VAL A 214 -14.14 -15.03 -4.94
C VAL A 214 -14.01 -16.55 -5.07
N PRO A 215 -14.85 -17.35 -4.40
CA PRO A 215 -14.85 -18.80 -4.58
C PRO A 215 -15.06 -19.18 -6.04
N GLU A 216 -14.31 -20.18 -6.55
CA GLU A 216 -14.34 -20.54 -7.97
C GLU A 216 -15.75 -20.87 -8.51
N LYS A 217 -16.65 -21.34 -7.64
CA LYS A 217 -18.05 -21.65 -7.98
C LYS A 217 -18.85 -20.42 -8.42
N PHE A 218 -18.44 -19.22 -8.02
CA PHE A 218 -19.08 -17.94 -8.36
C PHE A 218 -18.33 -17.16 -9.45
N ILE A 219 -17.17 -17.64 -9.90
CA ILE A 219 -16.43 -17.00 -10.99
C ILE A 219 -17.05 -17.41 -12.33
N THR A 220 -17.85 -16.51 -12.90
CA THR A 220 -18.50 -16.66 -14.20
C THR A 220 -17.84 -15.79 -15.26
N VAL A 221 -18.07 -16.10 -16.55
CA VAL A 221 -17.59 -15.26 -17.66
C VAL A 221 -18.12 -13.83 -17.52
N LYS A 222 -19.40 -13.67 -17.19
CA LYS A 222 -20.04 -12.36 -16.97
C LYS A 222 -19.35 -11.54 -15.86
N LEU A 223 -19.00 -12.19 -14.75
CA LEU A 223 -18.27 -11.53 -13.66
C LEU A 223 -16.87 -11.09 -14.15
N CYS A 224 -16.17 -11.95 -14.89
CA CYS A 224 -14.86 -11.61 -15.46
C CYS A 224 -14.93 -10.49 -16.51
N GLU A 225 -16.02 -10.39 -17.28
CA GLU A 225 -16.25 -9.25 -18.18
C GLU A 225 -16.39 -7.95 -17.39
N GLN A 226 -17.16 -7.96 -16.30
CA GLN A 226 -17.29 -6.80 -15.41
C GLN A 226 -15.95 -6.38 -14.80
N VAL A 227 -15.10 -7.35 -14.40
CA VAL A 227 -13.73 -7.08 -13.92
C VAL A 227 -12.96 -6.29 -14.96
N ILE A 228 -12.95 -6.73 -16.22
CA ILE A 228 -12.24 -6.05 -17.32
C ILE A 228 -12.85 -4.67 -17.58
N GLU A 229 -14.17 -4.55 -17.55
CA GLU A 229 -14.89 -3.30 -17.80
C GLU A 229 -14.65 -2.24 -16.71
N ASN A 230 -14.48 -2.62 -15.45
CA ASN A 230 -14.33 -1.70 -14.32
C ASN A 230 -12.90 -1.23 -14.02
N ILE A 231 -11.87 -1.79 -14.68
CA ILE A 231 -10.49 -1.34 -14.46
C ILE A 231 -10.20 -0.09 -15.29
N ASP A 232 -9.85 1.02 -14.66
CA ASP A 232 -9.53 2.28 -15.36
C ASP A 232 -8.02 2.49 -15.58
N GLU A 233 -7.17 1.82 -14.80
CA GLU A 233 -5.71 1.93 -14.90
C GLU A 233 -5.14 0.96 -15.96
N GLU A 234 -4.38 1.49 -16.93
CA GLU A 234 -3.85 0.69 -18.05
C GLU A 234 -3.00 -0.51 -17.60
N ASP A 235 -2.19 -0.35 -16.56
CA ASP A 235 -1.34 -1.40 -16.02
C ASP A 235 -2.16 -2.56 -15.45
N ASP A 236 -3.26 -2.25 -14.76
CA ASP A 236 -4.18 -3.25 -14.21
C ASP A 236 -4.97 -3.95 -15.33
N ILE A 237 -5.37 -3.23 -16.40
CA ILE A 237 -6.08 -3.85 -17.54
C ILE A 237 -5.15 -4.86 -18.23
N SER A 238 -3.87 -4.49 -18.38
CA SER A 238 -2.89 -5.35 -19.03
C SER A 238 -2.77 -6.70 -18.32
N SER A 239 -2.93 -6.74 -17.00
CA SER A 239 -2.83 -7.93 -16.15
C SER A 239 -4.18 -8.53 -15.74
N ALA A 240 -5.31 -8.01 -16.24
CA ALA A 240 -6.65 -8.48 -15.86
C ALA A 240 -6.87 -9.98 -16.13
N LEU A 241 -6.30 -10.51 -17.21
CA LEU A 241 -6.41 -11.94 -17.54
C LEU A 241 -5.53 -12.83 -16.63
N GLU A 242 -4.57 -12.26 -15.89
CA GLU A 242 -3.70 -13.00 -14.97
C GLU A 242 -4.46 -13.46 -13.72
N ILE A 243 -5.35 -12.61 -13.20
CA ILE A 243 -6.16 -12.89 -12.01
C ILE A 243 -7.36 -13.81 -12.29
N ILE A 244 -7.72 -14.01 -13.56
CA ILE A 244 -8.86 -14.84 -13.97
C ILE A 244 -8.42 -16.32 -14.05
N PRO A 245 -9.18 -17.26 -13.46
CA PRO A 245 -8.90 -18.68 -13.58
C PRO A 245 -8.84 -19.13 -15.05
N LYS A 246 -7.75 -19.81 -15.43
CA LYS A 246 -7.50 -20.26 -16.82
C LYS A 246 -8.63 -21.07 -17.46
N LYS A 247 -9.47 -21.73 -16.63
CA LYS A 247 -10.62 -22.52 -17.07
C LYS A 247 -11.79 -21.67 -17.58
N ILE A 248 -11.89 -20.41 -17.14
CA ILE A 248 -12.95 -19.46 -17.51
C ILE A 248 -12.54 -18.59 -18.71
N ILE A 249 -11.24 -18.50 -19.02
CA ILE A 249 -10.74 -17.68 -20.13
C ILE A 249 -11.26 -18.22 -21.47
N THR A 250 -12.13 -17.43 -22.12
CA THR A 250 -12.69 -17.68 -23.46
C THR A 250 -12.05 -16.75 -24.50
N ALA A 251 -12.27 -17.05 -25.79
CA ALA A 251 -11.83 -16.17 -26.87
C ALA A 251 -12.48 -14.77 -26.78
N GLU A 252 -13.79 -14.72 -26.51
CA GLU A 252 -14.55 -13.48 -26.36
C GLU A 252 -14.02 -12.60 -25.22
N LEU A 253 -13.67 -13.21 -24.09
CA LEU A 253 -13.08 -12.51 -22.95
C LEU A 253 -11.69 -11.95 -23.27
N CYS A 254 -10.88 -12.72 -24.00
CA CYS A 254 -9.59 -12.25 -24.50
C CYS A 254 -9.74 -11.09 -25.49
N GLU A 255 -10.74 -11.13 -26.37
CA GLU A 255 -11.03 -10.04 -27.30
C GLU A 255 -11.38 -8.76 -26.55
N LYS A 256 -12.31 -8.81 -25.59
CA LYS A 256 -12.66 -7.66 -24.73
C LYS A 256 -11.45 -7.08 -24.00
N ALA A 257 -10.62 -7.93 -23.40
CA ALA A 257 -9.41 -7.48 -22.68
C ALA A 257 -8.42 -6.78 -23.63
N VAL A 258 -8.18 -7.36 -24.81
CA VAL A 258 -7.25 -6.84 -25.82
C VAL A 258 -7.75 -5.55 -26.47
N GLU A 259 -9.06 -5.44 -26.71
CA GLU A 259 -9.69 -4.22 -27.21
C GLU A 259 -9.49 -3.07 -26.21
N LYS A 260 -9.64 -3.35 -24.91
CA LYS A 260 -9.43 -2.35 -23.86
C LYS A 260 -7.95 -1.97 -23.70
N CYS A 261 -7.04 -2.94 -23.72
CA CYS A 261 -5.60 -2.69 -23.71
C CYS A 261 -4.84 -3.79 -24.47
N GLY A 262 -4.16 -3.42 -25.57
CA GLY A 262 -3.41 -4.36 -26.40
C GLY A 262 -2.35 -5.17 -25.65
N TYR A 263 -1.81 -4.68 -24.54
CA TYR A 263 -0.86 -5.41 -23.70
C TYR A 263 -1.44 -6.63 -22.99
N ALA A 264 -2.76 -6.73 -22.86
CA ALA A 264 -3.43 -7.92 -22.34
C ALA A 264 -3.07 -9.20 -23.14
N LEU A 265 -2.64 -9.05 -24.40
CA LEU A 265 -2.15 -10.15 -25.24
C LEU A 265 -1.02 -10.96 -24.56
N LYS A 266 -0.24 -10.35 -23.67
CA LYS A 266 0.80 -11.02 -22.88
C LYS A 266 0.24 -12.23 -22.09
N TYR A 267 -0.95 -12.09 -21.52
CA TYR A 267 -1.56 -13.08 -20.62
C TYR A 267 -2.61 -13.97 -21.30
N VAL A 268 -2.91 -13.71 -22.57
CA VAL A 268 -3.77 -14.60 -23.37
C VAL A 268 -3.11 -15.98 -23.50
N PRO A 269 -3.84 -17.09 -23.23
CA PRO A 269 -3.32 -18.43 -23.46
C PRO A 269 -2.89 -18.64 -24.91
N GLU A 270 -1.73 -19.27 -25.15
CA GLU A 270 -1.18 -19.47 -26.51
C GLU A 270 -2.15 -20.14 -27.49
N LYS A 271 -3.00 -21.04 -27.00
CA LYS A 271 -4.04 -21.72 -27.79
C LYS A 271 -5.14 -20.79 -28.32
N LEU A 272 -5.34 -19.63 -27.69
CA LEU A 272 -6.35 -18.64 -28.04
C LEU A 272 -5.77 -17.44 -28.82
N LYS A 273 -4.44 -17.38 -28.99
CA LYS A 273 -3.81 -16.33 -29.81
C LYS A 273 -4.06 -16.64 -31.29
N THR A 274 -5.00 -15.91 -31.89
CA THR A 274 -5.26 -15.92 -33.33
C THR A 274 -4.54 -14.75 -34.03
N ALA A 275 -4.46 -14.79 -35.36
CA ALA A 275 -3.86 -13.69 -36.13
C ALA A 275 -4.68 -12.40 -35.97
N GLU A 276 -6.01 -12.55 -35.94
CA GLU A 276 -6.99 -11.47 -35.79
C GLU A 276 -6.88 -10.81 -34.41
N LEU A 277 -6.76 -11.60 -33.33
CA LEU A 277 -6.57 -11.09 -31.98
C LEU A 277 -5.22 -10.37 -31.83
N CYS A 278 -4.17 -10.93 -32.42
CA CYS A 278 -2.85 -10.29 -32.44
C CYS A 278 -2.87 -8.96 -33.19
N GLU A 279 -3.61 -8.89 -34.30
CA GLU A 279 -3.79 -7.64 -35.04
C GLU A 279 -4.54 -6.60 -34.22
N ARG A 280 -5.65 -6.97 -33.58
CA ARG A 280 -6.41 -6.09 -32.67
C ARG A 280 -5.52 -5.54 -31.55
N ALA A 281 -4.70 -6.39 -30.94
CA ALA A 281 -3.77 -5.97 -29.89
C ALA A 281 -2.77 -4.90 -30.37
N VAL A 282 -2.20 -5.12 -31.56
CA VAL A 282 -1.25 -4.19 -32.18
C VAL A 282 -1.92 -2.87 -32.57
N LEU A 283 -3.18 -2.90 -33.02
CA LEU A 283 -3.94 -1.70 -33.34
C LEU A 283 -4.37 -0.91 -32.09
N SER A 284 -4.54 -1.60 -30.96
CA SER A 284 -4.83 -0.97 -29.66
C SER A 284 -3.57 -0.35 -29.03
N ARG A 285 -2.43 -1.06 -29.07
CA ARG A 285 -1.12 -0.60 -28.59
C ARG A 285 -0.01 -1.22 -29.47
N GLY A 286 0.74 -0.41 -30.21
CA GLY A 286 1.73 -0.86 -31.20
C GLY A 286 2.83 -1.73 -30.60
N LEU A 287 3.26 -1.42 -29.37
CA LEU A 287 4.23 -2.21 -28.62
C LEU A 287 3.73 -3.61 -28.23
N ALA A 288 2.42 -3.90 -28.31
CA ALA A 288 1.87 -5.24 -28.14
C ALA A 288 2.44 -6.25 -29.15
N LEU A 289 3.06 -5.78 -30.25
CA LEU A 289 3.85 -6.60 -31.19
C LEU A 289 4.89 -7.47 -30.47
N GLY A 290 5.44 -6.98 -29.35
CA GLY A 290 6.36 -7.74 -28.49
C GLY A 290 5.78 -9.07 -27.98
N TYR A 291 4.47 -9.13 -27.74
CA TYR A 291 3.75 -10.30 -27.22
C TYR A 291 3.13 -11.20 -28.31
N VAL A 292 3.15 -10.74 -29.57
CA VAL A 292 2.65 -11.51 -30.72
C VAL A 292 3.57 -12.72 -30.98
N PRO A 293 3.03 -13.94 -31.08
CA PRO A 293 3.80 -15.12 -31.46
C PRO A 293 4.53 -14.92 -32.80
N LYS A 294 5.79 -15.38 -32.90
CA LYS A 294 6.64 -15.16 -34.09
C LYS A 294 5.97 -15.58 -35.41
N LYS A 295 5.13 -16.63 -35.38
CA LYS A 295 4.37 -17.14 -36.53
C LYS A 295 3.37 -16.12 -37.12
N PHE A 296 2.88 -15.17 -36.32
CA PHE A 296 1.92 -14.15 -36.76
C PHE A 296 2.56 -12.79 -37.05
N ARG A 297 3.87 -12.62 -36.79
CA ARG A 297 4.60 -11.36 -37.09
C ARG A 297 4.89 -11.24 -38.57
N THR A 298 3.89 -10.85 -39.36
CA THR A 298 4.05 -10.55 -40.79
C THR A 298 4.61 -9.14 -40.99
N ALA A 299 5.17 -8.87 -42.17
CA ALA A 299 5.62 -7.52 -42.53
C ALA A 299 4.48 -6.49 -42.45
N ALA A 300 3.27 -6.89 -42.85
CA ALA A 300 2.08 -6.05 -42.78
C ALA A 300 1.72 -5.69 -41.33
N LEU A 301 1.72 -6.67 -40.42
CA LEU A 301 1.45 -6.43 -39.00
C LEU A 301 2.54 -5.56 -38.35
N CYS A 302 3.82 -5.79 -38.68
CA CYS A 302 4.92 -4.95 -38.19
C CYS A 302 4.77 -3.49 -38.65
N LYS A 303 4.31 -3.27 -39.90
CA LYS A 303 4.02 -1.92 -40.40
C LYS A 303 2.86 -1.27 -39.67
N LYS A 304 1.80 -2.03 -39.33
CA LYS A 304 0.68 -1.53 -38.52
C LYS A 304 1.15 -1.12 -37.12
N ALA A 305 1.98 -1.95 -36.47
CA ALA A 305 2.55 -1.65 -35.16
C ALA A 305 3.36 -0.35 -35.13
N VAL A 306 4.30 -0.19 -36.07
CA VAL A 306 5.14 1.01 -36.17
C VAL A 306 4.32 2.26 -36.49
N LYS A 307 3.24 2.13 -37.26
CA LYS A 307 2.34 3.25 -37.56
C LYS A 307 1.56 3.73 -36.33
N GLU A 308 1.26 2.83 -35.41
CA GLU A 308 0.57 3.16 -34.17
C GLU A 308 1.57 3.76 -33.17
N ASP A 309 2.71 3.09 -32.96
CA ASP A 309 3.78 3.53 -32.07
C ASP A 309 5.14 3.31 -32.76
N GLY A 310 5.85 4.39 -33.05
CA GLY A 310 7.17 4.35 -33.69
C GLY A 310 8.19 3.49 -32.91
N TYR A 311 8.09 3.46 -31.59
CA TYR A 311 8.95 2.67 -30.71
C TYR A 311 8.73 1.16 -30.87
N ALA A 312 7.60 0.72 -31.45
CA ALA A 312 7.31 -0.68 -31.76
C ALA A 312 8.34 -1.30 -32.72
N LEU A 313 9.18 -0.49 -33.39
CA LEU A 313 10.35 -0.96 -34.16
C LEU A 313 11.29 -1.85 -33.34
N CYS A 314 11.32 -1.70 -32.00
CA CYS A 314 12.09 -2.55 -31.11
C CYS A 314 11.69 -4.05 -31.22
N ALA A 315 10.40 -4.32 -31.45
CA ALA A 315 9.84 -5.67 -31.51
C ALA A 315 9.77 -6.26 -32.94
N VAL A 316 10.06 -5.45 -33.96
CA VAL A 316 10.04 -5.85 -35.37
C VAL A 316 11.22 -6.80 -35.69
N PRO A 317 10.97 -7.99 -36.28
CA PRO A 317 12.05 -8.87 -36.74
C PRO A 317 12.99 -8.18 -37.73
N LYS A 318 14.30 -8.40 -37.61
CA LYS A 318 15.33 -7.76 -38.47
C LYS A 318 15.01 -7.84 -39.97
N LYS A 319 14.53 -9.00 -40.45
CA LYS A 319 14.13 -9.22 -41.85
C LYS A 319 13.04 -8.28 -42.39
N TYR A 320 12.30 -7.59 -41.51
CA TYR A 320 11.24 -6.66 -41.89
C TYR A 320 11.59 -5.19 -41.60
N LYS A 321 12.80 -4.90 -41.08
CA LYS A 321 13.29 -3.54 -40.85
C LYS A 321 13.80 -2.94 -42.17
N THR A 322 12.89 -2.59 -43.06
CA THR A 322 13.22 -1.89 -44.30
C THR A 322 13.57 -0.43 -44.01
N LEU A 323 14.30 0.20 -44.93
CA LEU A 323 14.64 1.62 -44.86
C LEU A 323 13.39 2.49 -44.62
N GLU A 324 12.34 2.26 -45.41
CA GLU A 324 11.06 2.97 -45.29
C GLU A 324 10.38 2.78 -43.94
N LEU A 325 10.38 1.56 -43.39
CA LEU A 325 9.76 1.29 -42.10
C LEU A 325 10.56 1.92 -40.95
N CYS A 326 11.90 1.86 -41.03
CA CYS A 326 12.78 2.49 -40.05
C CYS A 326 12.66 4.01 -40.09
N LYS A 327 12.58 4.61 -41.28
CA LYS A 327 12.31 6.04 -41.43
C LYS A 327 10.99 6.43 -40.77
N LEU A 328 9.90 5.73 -41.11
CA LEU A 328 8.58 5.98 -40.52
C LEU A 328 8.60 5.89 -38.99
N ALA A 329 9.27 4.88 -38.42
CA ALA A 329 9.39 4.73 -36.98
C ALA A 329 10.07 5.93 -36.32
N VAL A 330 11.20 6.39 -36.89
CA VAL A 330 11.98 7.52 -36.35
C VAL A 330 11.25 8.86 -36.54
N GLN A 331 10.41 8.98 -37.57
CA GLN A 331 9.53 10.15 -37.75
C GLN A 331 8.48 10.24 -36.65
N LEU A 332 7.89 9.10 -36.27
CA LEU A 332 6.86 9.04 -35.24
C LEU A 332 7.45 9.17 -33.83
N ASP A 333 8.60 8.54 -33.59
CA ASP A 333 9.34 8.65 -32.34
C ASP A 333 10.85 8.59 -32.63
N TYR A 334 11.56 9.70 -32.40
CA TYR A 334 13.00 9.77 -32.62
C TYR A 334 13.79 8.76 -31.79
N CYS A 335 13.29 8.37 -30.62
CA CYS A 335 13.91 7.35 -29.78
C CYS A 335 13.91 5.96 -30.46
N ALA A 336 13.09 5.73 -31.48
CA ALA A 336 13.12 4.50 -32.28
C ALA A 336 14.43 4.33 -33.08
N LEU A 337 15.22 5.40 -33.26
CA LEU A 337 16.49 5.39 -33.98
C LEU A 337 17.47 4.36 -33.42
N GLN A 338 17.45 4.13 -32.11
CA GLN A 338 18.30 3.12 -31.44
C GLN A 338 18.03 1.69 -31.91
N PHE A 339 16.85 1.43 -32.51
CA PHE A 339 16.45 0.11 -33.00
C PHE A 339 16.60 -0.04 -34.52
N VAL A 340 17.09 1.00 -35.22
CA VAL A 340 17.38 0.95 -36.65
C VAL A 340 18.66 0.12 -36.87
N PRO A 341 18.70 -0.81 -37.84
CA PRO A 341 19.92 -1.53 -38.20
C PRO A 341 21.05 -0.56 -38.56
N ALA A 342 22.28 -0.84 -38.10
CA ALA A 342 23.41 0.08 -38.22
C ALA A 342 23.66 0.54 -39.66
N GLU A 343 23.47 -0.37 -40.61
CA GLU A 343 23.60 -0.17 -42.04
C GLU A 343 22.58 0.82 -42.63
N LEU A 344 21.44 1.07 -41.97
CA LEU A 344 20.39 1.98 -42.42
C LEU A 344 20.40 3.34 -41.72
N ILE A 345 21.14 3.50 -40.61
CA ILE A 345 21.08 4.71 -39.74
C ILE A 345 21.44 5.98 -40.52
N ALA A 346 22.53 5.94 -41.31
CA ALA A 346 22.99 7.12 -42.05
C ALA A 346 21.96 7.58 -43.07
N GLU A 347 21.35 6.63 -43.78
CA GLU A 347 20.34 6.89 -44.81
C GLU A 347 19.02 7.40 -44.21
N VAL A 348 18.55 6.79 -43.12
CA VAL A 348 17.37 7.28 -42.38
C VAL A 348 17.57 8.72 -41.93
N LYS A 349 18.73 9.05 -41.34
CA LYS A 349 19.04 10.43 -40.91
C LYS A 349 19.09 11.42 -42.07
N LYS A 350 19.54 10.98 -43.25
CA LYS A 350 19.59 11.82 -44.46
C LYS A 350 18.18 12.11 -44.97
N MET A 351 17.35 11.08 -45.13
CA MET A 351 15.96 11.23 -45.60
C MET A 351 15.09 12.09 -44.66
N LEU A 352 15.37 12.09 -43.36
CA LEU A 352 14.68 12.95 -42.39
C LEU A 352 15.08 14.43 -42.51
N ARG A 353 16.27 14.74 -43.02
CA ARG A 353 16.71 16.13 -43.23
C ARG A 353 16.11 16.71 -44.51
N GLU A 354 16.10 15.91 -45.58
CA GLU A 354 15.60 16.31 -46.91
C GLU A 354 14.08 16.55 -46.97
N GLU A 355 13.30 16.13 -45.96
CA GLU A 355 11.85 16.41 -45.86
C GLU A 355 11.50 17.61 -44.96
N ASN A 356 12.47 18.13 -44.20
CA ASN A 356 12.28 19.29 -43.32
C ASN A 356 12.81 20.61 -43.92
N ASP A 357 13.45 20.53 -45.10
CA ASP A 357 13.85 21.63 -45.97
C ASP A 357 12.82 21.80 -47.11
#